data_AF-A0A967HY53-F1
#
_entry.id   AF-A0A967HY53-F1
#
_cell.length_a   1.000
_cell.length_b   1.000
_cell.length_c   1.000
_cell.angle_alpha   90.00
_cell.angle_beta   90.00
_cell.angle_gamma   90.00
#
_symmetry.space_group_name_H-M   'P 1'
#
loop_
_entity.id
_entity.type
_entity.pdbx_description
1 polymer ?
#
loop_
_entity_poly.entity_id
_entity_poly.type
_entity_poly.pdbx_seq_one_letter_code
_entity_poly.pdbx_strand_id
1 'polypeptide(L)' 'MYQHLEEGYVRLFISAKGGITAPLYESCYEFEGAPLMGRAAAEMKERFETKDLSVADTIQEPPDHLSIELEYLY' A
#
# COMPACT_ATOMS: atom_id res chain seq x y z
N MET A 1 -14.82 1.28 -20.96
CA MET A 1 -13.67 1.42 -21.89
C MET A 1 -12.31 1.25 -21.17
N TYR A 2 -12.24 0.64 -19.97
CA TYR A 2 -10.98 0.37 -19.28
C TYR A 2 -10.93 -1.02 -18.61
N GLN A 3 -11.80 -1.95 -19.01
CA GLN A 3 -11.89 -3.28 -18.39
C GLN A 3 -10.54 -4.00 -18.34
N HIS A 4 -9.75 -3.93 -19.41
CA HIS A 4 -8.42 -4.56 -19.43
C HIS A 4 -7.41 -3.93 -18.46
N LEU A 5 -7.57 -2.64 -18.12
CA LEU A 5 -6.74 -1.98 -17.13
C LEU A 5 -7.16 -2.38 -15.72
N GLU A 6 -8.47 -2.39 -15.44
CA GLU A 6 -9.02 -2.85 -14.15
C GLU A 6 -8.68 -4.32 -13.89
N GLU A 7 -8.84 -5.18 -14.90
CA GLU A 7 -8.43 -6.59 -14.85
C GLU A 7 -6.93 -6.74 -14.61
N GLY A 8 -6.11 -5.89 -15.25
CA GLY A 8 -4.67 -5.82 -15.05
C GLY A 8 -4.31 -5.42 -13.61
N TYR A 9 -4.94 -4.37 -13.11
CA TYR A 9 -4.76 -3.86 -11.76
C TYR A 9 -5.12 -4.91 -10.71
N VAL A 10 -6.30 -5.54 -10.84
CA VAL A 10 -6.74 -6.58 -9.93
C VAL A 10 -5.76 -7.75 -9.93
N ARG A 11 -5.36 -8.23 -11.11
CA ARG A 11 -4.44 -9.38 -11.23
C ARG A 11 -3.06 -9.11 -10.61
N LEU A 12 -2.56 -7.88 -10.71
CA LEU A 12 -1.23 -7.55 -10.21
C LEU A 12 -1.22 -7.27 -8.70
N PHE A 13 -2.17 -6.46 -8.24
CA PHE A 13 -2.09 -5.78 -6.96
C PHE A 13 -3.11 -6.25 -5.93
N ILE A 14 -4.28 -6.75 -6.37
CA ILE A 14 -5.40 -7.05 -5.47
C ILE A 14 -5.56 -8.56 -5.24
N SER A 15 -5.58 -9.36 -6.32
CA SER A 15 -5.75 -10.80 -6.21
C SER A 15 -5.37 -11.52 -7.50
N ALA A 16 -4.69 -12.66 -7.36
CA ALA A 16 -4.53 -13.63 -8.43
C ALA A 16 -4.51 -15.06 -7.87
N LYS A 17 -4.77 -16.02 -8.75
CA LYS A 17 -4.64 -17.44 -8.42
C LYS A 17 -3.16 -17.74 -8.14
N GLY A 18 -2.84 -18.10 -6.90
CA GLY A 18 -1.46 -18.31 -6.45
C GLY A 18 -0.92 -17.18 -5.57
N GLY A 19 -1.72 -16.16 -5.26
CA GLY A 19 -1.33 -15.03 -4.44
C GLY A 19 -1.20 -13.74 -5.24
N ILE A 20 -1.03 -12.62 -4.53
CA ILE A 20 -0.79 -11.31 -5.14
C ILE A 20 0.62 -11.31 -5.72
N THR A 21 0.79 -10.79 -6.95
CA THR A 21 2.09 -10.81 -7.64
C THR A 21 2.99 -9.66 -7.20
N ALA A 22 2.41 -8.48 -7.04
CA ALA A 22 3.11 -7.29 -6.58
C ALA A 22 2.22 -6.57 -5.57
N PRO A 23 2.30 -6.89 -4.26
CA PRO A 23 1.54 -6.16 -3.26
C PRO A 23 1.84 -4.66 -3.30
N LEU A 24 0.86 -3.81 -2.95
CA LEU A 24 1.03 -2.35 -2.95
C LEU A 24 1.56 -1.79 -1.63
N TYR A 25 2.05 -2.65 -0.73
CA TYR A 25 2.42 -2.26 0.62
C TYR A 25 3.92 -2.48 0.82
N GLU A 26 4.65 -1.47 1.32
CA GLU A 26 6.09 -1.59 1.58
C GLU A 26 6.38 -2.77 2.52
N SER A 27 5.53 -2.99 3.53
CA SER A 27 5.67 -4.10 4.49
C SER A 27 5.77 -5.48 3.83
N CYS A 28 5.13 -5.71 2.68
CA CYS A 28 5.23 -6.99 1.97
C CYS A 28 6.59 -7.27 1.33
N TYR A 29 7.48 -6.27 1.25
CA TYR A 29 8.80 -6.39 0.64
C TYR A 29 9.95 -6.43 1.64
N GLU A 30 9.67 -6.36 2.95
CA GLU A 30 10.72 -6.41 3.99
C GLU A 30 11.45 -7.77 3.99
N PHE A 31 10.73 -8.86 3.74
CA PHE A 31 11.25 -10.22 3.59
C PHE A 31 10.24 -11.11 2.86
N GLU A 32 10.68 -12.30 2.44
CA GLU A 32 9.79 -13.25 1.74
C GLU A 32 8.62 -13.69 2.64
N GLY A 33 7.39 -13.42 2.20
CA GLY A 33 6.17 -13.73 2.95
C GLY A 33 5.88 -12.78 4.11
N ALA A 34 6.45 -11.57 4.09
CA ALA A 34 6.19 -10.56 5.11
C ALA A 34 4.69 -10.19 5.20
N PRO A 35 4.16 -10.03 6.43
CA PRO A 35 2.76 -9.68 6.64
C PRO A 35 2.49 -8.21 6.30
N LEU A 36 1.23 -7.90 5.98
CA LEU A 36 0.73 -6.53 5.90
C LEU A 36 0.81 -5.82 7.25
N MET A 37 0.85 -4.49 7.21
CA MET A 37 0.90 -3.62 8.39
C MET A 37 2.11 -3.93 9.28
N GLY A 38 3.23 -4.25 8.63
CA GLY A 38 4.52 -4.47 9.26
C GLY A 38 5.17 -3.18 9.77
N ARG A 39 6.48 -3.23 9.98
CA ARG A 39 7.23 -2.10 10.55
C ARG A 39 7.13 -0.85 9.69
N ALA A 40 7.19 -0.99 8.36
CA ALA A 40 7.02 0.11 7.40
C ALA A 40 5.75 0.94 7.63
N ALA A 41 4.61 0.29 7.88
CA ALA A 41 3.34 0.96 8.15
C ALA A 41 3.38 1.82 9.43
N ALA A 42 4.07 1.35 10.46
CA ALA A 42 4.25 2.09 11.70
C ALA A 42 5.20 3.29 11.51
N GLU A 43 6.31 3.10 10.80
CA GLU A 43 7.27 4.16 10.48
C GLU A 43 6.64 5.26 9.61
N MET A 44 5.82 4.90 8.62
CA MET A 44 5.09 5.86 7.80
C MET A 44 4.04 6.64 8.60
N LYS A 45 3.35 5.99 9.54
CA LYS A 45 2.43 6.68 10.44
C LYS A 45 3.15 7.73 11.30
N GLU A 46 4.30 7.39 11.87
CA GLU A 46 5.12 8.33 12.64
C GLU A 46 5.58 9.52 11.79
N ARG A 47 5.94 9.29 10.52
CA ARG A 47 6.30 10.34 9.56
C ARG A 47 5.16 11.31 9.25
N PHE A 48 3.91 10.86 9.30
CA PHE A 48 2.75 11.74 9.17
C PHE A 48 2.57 12.56 10.44
N GLU A 49 2.57 11.90 11.61
CA GLU A 49 2.37 12.55 12.90
C GLU A 49 3.44 13.62 13.19
N THR A 50 4.71 13.36 12.86
CA THR A 50 5.82 14.34 13.01
C THR A 50 5.71 15.57 12.12
N LYS A 51 4.85 15.54 11.10
CA LYS A 51 4.57 16.66 10.19
C LYS A 51 3.17 17.26 10.40
N ASP A 52 2.47 16.88 11.48
CA ASP A 52 1.08 17.24 11.74
C ASP A 52 0.13 16.84 10.59
N LEU A 53 0.44 15.74 9.90
CA LEU A 53 -0.37 15.17 8.82
C LEU A 53 -1.17 13.96 9.34
N SER A 54 -2.31 13.72 8.72
CA SER A 54 -3.12 12.52 8.92
C SER A 54 -3.67 11.99 7.60
N VAL A 55 -3.90 10.69 7.54
CA VAL A 55 -4.64 10.06 6.43
C VAL A 55 -6.13 10.29 6.68
N ALA A 56 -6.86 10.72 5.64
CA ALA A 56 -8.31 10.95 5.75
C ALA A 56 -9.06 9.67 6.14
N ASP A 57 -10.07 9.77 7.00
CA ASP A 57 -10.87 8.64 7.49
C ASP A 57 -11.57 7.83 6.38
N THR A 58 -11.70 8.41 5.18
CA THR A 58 -12.24 7.74 3.99
C THR A 58 -11.29 6.74 3.36
N ILE A 59 -9.99 6.79 3.69
CA ILE A 59 -8.96 5.91 3.17
C ILE A 59 -8.77 4.77 4.19
N GLN A 60 -9.09 3.55 3.76
CA GLN A 60 -8.97 2.34 4.60
C GLN A 60 -7.67 1.56 4.36
N GLU A 61 -6.75 2.14 3.59
CA GLU A 61 -5.45 1.55 3.30
C GLU A 61 -4.42 1.87 4.40
N PRO A 62 -3.54 0.92 4.75
CA PRO A 62 -2.36 1.16 5.57
C PRO A 62 -1.50 2.35 5.10
N PRO A 63 -0.83 3.07 6.02
CA PRO A 63 0.08 4.18 5.71
C PRO A 63 1.20 3.86 4.72
N ASP A 64 1.62 2.60 4.64
CA ASP A 64 2.66 2.10 3.75
C ASP A 64 2.12 1.64 2.38
N HIS A 65 0.87 1.98 2.05
CA HIS A 65 0.35 1.77 0.71
C HIS A 65 1.04 2.73 -0.27
N LEU A 66 1.61 2.20 -1.36
CA LEU A 66 2.43 2.93 -2.33
C LEU A 66 1.81 4.27 -2.80
N SER A 67 0.52 4.29 -3.11
CA SER A 67 -0.17 5.54 -3.51
C SER A 67 -0.16 6.62 -2.43
N ILE A 68 -0.24 6.25 -1.15
CA ILE A 68 -0.17 7.20 -0.03
C ILE A 68 1.26 7.71 0.14
N GLU A 69 2.25 6.83 0.05
CA GLU A 69 3.67 7.21 0.12
C GLU A 69 4.06 8.16 -1.03
N LEU A 70 3.56 7.90 -2.24
CA LEU A 70 3.77 8.79 -3.39
C LEU A 70 3.16 10.17 -3.17
N GLU A 71 1.94 10.24 -2.62
CA GLU A 71 1.30 11.52 -2.29
C GLU A 71 2.07 12.27 -1.20
N TYR A 72 2.60 11.57 -0.19
CA TYR A 72 3.43 12.16 0.85
C TYR A 72 4.74 12.77 0.33
N LEU A 73 5.28 12.24 -0.77
CA LEU A 73 6.52 12.72 -1.39
C LEU A 73 6.33 13.90 -2.33
N TYR A 74 5.10 14.20 -2.74
CA TYR A 74 4.76 15.31 -3.63
C TYR A 74 4.71 16.65 -2.88
#